data_AF-A0A844ZV39-F1
#
_entry.id   AF-A0A844ZV39-F1
#
_cell.length_a   1.000
_cell.length_b   1.000
_cell.length_c   1.000
_cell.angle_alpha   90.00
_cell.angle_beta   90.00
_cell.angle_gamma   90.00
#
_symmetry.space_group_name_H-M   'P 1'
#
loop_
_entity.id
_entity.type
_entity.pdbx_description
1 polymer ?
#
loop_
_entity_poly.entity_id
_entity_poly.type
_entity_poly.pdbx_seq_one_letter_code
_entity_poly.pdbx_strand_id
1 'polypeptide(L)'
;MSSPPQTRLFVTPEEERRIRSAVKGADVALLGPGYRLATAQDAEGLLELLADPEVSYPIYDLPRPLTHESIRSWVLDAQARQRQGEAAFAIMIDSTDEIVSYSYFTVWPERSSAEIAGAYRGDAQSMGAGKAGAACSFDWMFEHLGVRLIGVTAAIDNVRSAKVIEAAGFTFFGERDSVRPDGSTRQSLYWEMMRKDWQKLKAQGH
;
A
#
# COMPACT_ATOMS: atom_id res chain seq x y z
N MET A 1 -9.92 8.78 3.71
CA MET A 1 -10.03 7.45 3.08
C MET A 1 -9.46 7.50 1.67
N SER A 2 -8.76 6.45 1.26
CA SER A 2 -8.32 6.24 -0.12
C SER A 2 -9.48 6.31 -1.10
N SER A 3 -9.26 6.97 -2.23
CA SER A 3 -10.21 7.00 -3.34
C SER A 3 -9.75 6.07 -4.46
N PRO A 4 -10.69 5.33 -5.09
CA PRO A 4 -10.34 4.45 -6.19
C PRO A 4 -9.68 5.23 -7.32
N PRO A 5 -8.88 4.56 -8.15
CA PRO A 5 -8.25 5.20 -9.30
C PRO A 5 -9.22 5.95 -10.21
N GLN A 6 -8.72 7.00 -10.85
CA GLN A 6 -9.48 7.84 -11.76
C GLN A 6 -9.86 7.05 -13.02
N THR A 7 -8.97 6.21 -13.52
CA THR A 7 -9.31 5.24 -14.55
C THR A 7 -10.28 4.20 -14.00
N ARG A 8 -11.48 4.14 -14.60
CA ARG A 8 -12.50 3.16 -14.25
C ARG A 8 -12.49 2.01 -15.25
N LEU A 9 -12.23 0.80 -14.76
CA LEU A 9 -12.32 -0.41 -15.57
C LEU A 9 -13.70 -1.04 -15.46
N PHE A 10 -14.13 -1.67 -16.54
CA PHE A 10 -15.24 -2.62 -16.50
C PHE A 10 -14.71 -3.99 -16.04
N VAL A 11 -15.39 -4.59 -15.06
CA VAL A 11 -15.00 -5.84 -14.41
C VAL A 11 -16.18 -6.79 -14.44
N THR A 12 -15.93 -8.05 -14.81
CA THR A 12 -16.98 -9.07 -14.76
C THR A 12 -17.19 -9.57 -13.33
N PRO A 13 -18.37 -10.08 -12.97
CA PRO A 13 -18.60 -10.69 -11.66
C PRO A 13 -17.68 -11.89 -11.35
N GLU A 14 -17.11 -12.52 -12.38
CA GLU A 14 -16.11 -13.59 -12.20
C GLU A 14 -14.74 -13.02 -11.83
N GLU A 15 -14.29 -11.98 -12.54
CA GLU A 15 -13.03 -11.30 -12.23
C GLU A 15 -13.06 -10.69 -10.83
N GLU A 16 -14.15 -10.02 -10.45
CA GLU A 16 -14.32 -9.46 -9.11
C GLU A 16 -14.20 -10.56 -8.03
N ARG A 17 -14.90 -11.69 -8.20
CA ARG A 17 -14.83 -12.82 -7.26
C ARG A 17 -13.42 -13.40 -7.16
N ARG A 18 -12.70 -13.47 -8.28
CA ARG A 18 -11.31 -13.94 -8.32
C ARG A 18 -10.40 -13.02 -7.51
N ILE A 19 -10.50 -11.71 -7.70
CA ILE A 19 -9.72 -10.71 -6.95
C ILE A 19 -10.06 -10.79 -5.46
N ARG A 20 -11.34 -10.84 -5.10
CA ARG A 20 -11.75 -11.01 -3.69
C ARG A 20 -11.18 -12.26 -3.07
N SER A 21 -11.17 -13.38 -3.79
CA SER A 21 -10.59 -14.63 -3.31
C SER A 21 -9.07 -14.52 -3.13
N ALA A 22 -8.38 -13.89 -4.07
CA ALA A 22 -6.93 -13.65 -4.00
C ALA A 22 -6.55 -12.78 -2.79
N VAL A 23 -7.31 -11.72 -2.51
CA VAL A 23 -7.09 -10.84 -1.35
C VAL A 23 -7.36 -11.57 -0.03
N LYS A 24 -8.43 -12.37 0.05
CA LYS A 24 -8.75 -13.18 1.25
C LYS A 24 -7.65 -14.18 1.60
N GLY A 25 -7.03 -14.77 0.57
CA GLY A 25 -5.91 -15.71 0.68
C GLY A 25 -4.55 -15.08 0.38
N ALA A 26 -4.40 -13.76 0.55
CA ALA A 26 -3.19 -13.04 0.21
C ALA A 26 -1.97 -13.60 0.97
N ASP A 27 -0.97 -14.07 0.23
CA ASP A 27 0.29 -14.54 0.79
C ASP A 27 1.30 -13.39 0.72
N VAL A 28 1.43 -12.68 1.84
CA VAL A 28 2.30 -11.51 1.96
C VAL A 28 3.77 -11.90 2.13
N ALA A 29 4.10 -13.17 2.37
CA ALA A 29 5.50 -13.62 2.42
C ALA A 29 6.20 -13.50 1.06
N LEU A 30 5.42 -13.43 -0.03
CA LEU A 30 5.91 -13.17 -1.38
C LEU A 30 6.45 -11.74 -1.57
N LEU A 31 6.17 -10.81 -0.65
CA LEU A 31 6.77 -9.47 -0.66
C LEU A 31 8.25 -9.50 -0.28
N GLY A 32 8.68 -10.53 0.45
CA GLY A 32 10.05 -10.71 0.89
C GLY A 32 10.17 -11.39 2.26
N PRO A 33 11.42 -11.67 2.71
CA PRO A 33 11.64 -12.24 4.04
C PRO A 33 11.15 -11.29 5.14
N GLY A 34 10.60 -11.87 6.21
CA GLY A 34 10.09 -11.12 7.36
C GLY A 34 8.69 -10.52 7.19
N TYR A 35 8.08 -10.61 6.01
CA TYR A 35 6.70 -10.16 5.81
C TYR A 35 5.68 -11.15 6.39
N ARG A 36 4.72 -10.62 7.15
CA ARG A 36 3.53 -11.34 7.61
C ARG A 36 2.31 -10.42 7.70
N LEU A 37 1.13 -11.00 7.79
CA LEU A 37 -0.10 -10.24 8.01
C LEU A 37 -0.09 -9.62 9.42
N ALA A 38 -0.53 -8.38 9.49
CA ALA A 38 -0.68 -7.66 10.75
C ALA A 38 -1.83 -8.24 11.59
N THR A 39 -1.61 -8.24 12.90
CA THR A 39 -2.55 -8.70 13.92
C THR A 39 -2.72 -7.64 15.00
N ALA A 40 -3.76 -7.76 15.81
CA ALA A 40 -4.03 -6.79 16.85
C ALA A 40 -2.92 -6.70 17.93
N GLN A 41 -2.06 -7.72 18.02
CA GLN A 41 -0.89 -7.77 18.87
C GLN A 41 0.25 -6.88 18.37
N ASP A 42 0.27 -6.55 17.08
CA ASP A 42 1.30 -5.73 16.46
C ASP A 42 1.10 -4.23 16.68
N ALA A 43 0.03 -3.85 17.41
CA ALA A 43 -0.34 -2.46 17.60
C ALA A 43 0.72 -1.64 18.34
N GLU A 44 1.43 -2.26 19.29
CA GLU A 44 2.53 -1.61 20.01
C GLU A 44 3.73 -1.33 19.10
N GLY A 45 4.26 -2.34 18.42
CA GLY A 45 5.38 -2.16 17.48
C GLY A 45 5.04 -1.25 16.29
N LEU A 46 3.80 -1.27 15.80
CA LEU A 46 3.33 -0.32 14.78
C LEU A 46 3.28 1.11 15.33
N LEU A 47 2.85 1.29 16.57
CA LEU A 47 2.84 2.61 17.21
C LEU A 47 4.27 3.14 17.37
N GLU A 48 5.23 2.29 17.76
CA GLU A 48 6.64 2.65 17.87
C GLU A 48 7.22 3.07 16.51
N LEU A 49 6.97 2.30 15.45
CA LEU A 49 7.38 2.65 14.09
C LEU A 49 6.80 4.01 13.63
N LEU A 50 5.53 4.26 13.95
CA LEU A 50 4.80 5.46 13.55
C LEU A 50 5.02 6.66 14.48
N ALA A 51 5.67 6.46 15.64
CA ALA A 51 6.01 7.54 16.55
C ALA A 51 7.06 8.49 15.96
N ASP A 52 7.89 7.99 15.03
CA ASP A 52 8.82 8.81 14.27
C ASP A 52 8.06 9.75 13.31
N PRO A 53 8.16 11.08 13.49
CA PRO A 53 7.53 12.04 12.59
C PRO A 53 8.04 11.96 11.15
N GLU A 54 9.28 11.56 10.90
CA GLU A 54 9.80 11.40 9.52
C GLU A 54 9.09 10.26 8.79
N VAL A 55 8.66 9.23 9.54
CA VAL A 55 7.87 8.10 9.03
C VAL A 55 6.40 8.49 8.89
N SER A 56 5.79 9.09 9.92
CA SER A 56 4.33 9.28 9.97
C SER A 56 3.81 10.57 9.31
N TYR A 57 4.63 11.62 9.19
CA TYR A 57 4.20 12.90 8.61
C TYR A 57 3.81 12.81 7.12
N PRO A 58 4.56 12.10 6.26
CA PRO A 58 4.23 12.01 4.83
C PRO A 58 2.96 11.19 4.55
N ILE A 59 2.48 10.42 5.54
CA ILE A 59 1.39 9.45 5.38
C ILE A 59 0.08 10.07 5.88
N TYR A 60 -0.91 10.17 4.99
CA TYR A 60 -2.16 10.90 5.24
C TYR A 60 -3.30 10.02 5.72
N ASP A 61 -3.25 8.72 5.43
CA ASP A 61 -4.30 7.75 5.73
C ASP A 61 -4.12 7.07 7.09
N LEU A 62 -3.07 7.44 7.85
CA LEU A 62 -2.88 6.99 9.22
C LEU A 62 -4.05 7.40 10.14
N PRO A 63 -4.42 6.54 11.12
CA PRO A 63 -5.37 6.93 12.14
C PRO A 63 -4.79 8.08 12.97
N ARG A 64 -5.62 9.06 13.29
CA ARG A 64 -5.27 10.18 14.18
C ARG A 64 -6.32 10.31 15.28
N PRO A 65 -5.93 10.50 16.56
CA PRO A 65 -4.55 10.50 17.07
C PRO A 65 -3.87 9.13 16.96
N LEU A 66 -2.54 9.09 16.87
CA LEU A 66 -1.75 7.85 16.92
C LEU A 66 -1.71 7.37 18.37
N THR A 67 -2.54 6.39 18.70
CA THR A 67 -2.59 5.74 20.01
C THR A 67 -2.60 4.24 19.80
N HIS A 68 -2.23 3.48 20.83
CA HIS A 68 -2.29 2.01 20.76
C HIS A 68 -3.69 1.52 20.37
N GLU A 69 -4.74 2.15 20.92
CA GLU A 69 -6.13 1.82 20.59
C GLU A 69 -6.50 2.12 19.14
N SER A 70 -6.10 3.28 18.60
CA SER A 70 -6.43 3.65 17.22
C SER A 70 -5.69 2.77 16.21
N ILE A 71 -4.43 2.42 16.47
CA ILE A 71 -3.66 1.47 15.67
C ILE A 71 -4.26 0.06 15.74
N ARG A 72 -4.62 -0.40 16.95
CA ARG A 72 -5.28 -1.69 17.12
C ARG A 72 -6.59 -1.78 16.35
N SER A 73 -7.43 -0.72 16.41
CA SER A 73 -8.66 -0.65 15.62
C SER A 73 -8.38 -0.69 14.13
N TRP A 74 -7.37 0.05 13.67
CA TRP A 74 -6.99 0.08 12.26
C TRP A 74 -6.57 -1.30 11.74
N VAL A 75 -5.80 -2.07 12.53
CA VAL A 75 -5.44 -3.46 12.17
C VAL A 75 -6.68 -4.37 12.12
N LEU A 76 -7.58 -4.28 13.10
CA LEU A 76 -8.82 -5.06 13.13
C LEU A 76 -9.74 -4.75 11.94
N ASP A 77 -9.85 -3.48 11.58
CA ASP A 77 -10.61 -3.03 10.41
C ASP A 77 -9.98 -3.57 9.13
N ALA A 78 -8.65 -3.58 9.03
CA ALA A 78 -7.95 -4.19 7.90
C ALA A 78 -8.24 -5.69 7.79
N GLN A 79 -8.23 -6.43 8.90
CA GLN A 79 -8.60 -7.85 8.92
C GLN A 79 -10.07 -8.09 8.53
N ALA A 80 -10.97 -7.19 8.91
CA ALA A 80 -12.37 -7.24 8.49
C ALA A 80 -12.51 -7.00 6.97
N ARG A 81 -11.80 -6.00 6.43
CA ARG A 81 -11.77 -5.71 4.98
C ARG A 81 -11.07 -6.82 4.18
N GLN A 82 -10.04 -7.46 4.72
CA GLN A 82 -9.40 -8.61 4.11
C GLN A 82 -10.39 -9.78 3.96
N ARG A 83 -11.21 -10.06 4.98
CA ARG A 83 -12.29 -11.06 4.89
C ARG A 83 -13.34 -10.74 3.82
N GLN A 84 -13.48 -9.48 3.45
CA GLN A 84 -14.34 -9.00 2.34
C GLN A 84 -13.60 -9.01 0.99
N GLY A 85 -12.27 -9.15 1.00
CA GLY A 85 -11.42 -9.14 -0.19
C GLY A 85 -11.04 -7.73 -0.64
N GLU A 86 -10.98 -6.76 0.27
CA GLU A 86 -10.86 -5.32 -0.02
C GLU A 86 -9.62 -4.67 0.57
N ALA A 87 -8.87 -5.39 1.41
CA ALA A 87 -7.60 -4.91 1.93
C ALA A 87 -6.66 -6.05 2.30
N ALA A 88 -5.37 -5.76 2.36
CA ALA A 88 -4.37 -6.59 3.03
C ALA A 88 -3.43 -5.68 3.81
N PHE A 89 -3.08 -6.06 5.03
CA PHE A 89 -2.18 -5.29 5.88
C PHE A 89 -0.97 -6.17 6.22
N ALA A 90 0.16 -5.85 5.61
CA ALA A 90 1.42 -6.54 5.82
C ALA A 90 2.34 -5.69 6.71
N ILE A 91 3.12 -6.37 7.54
CA ILE A 91 4.23 -5.80 8.29
C ILE A 91 5.49 -6.61 8.00
N MET A 92 6.64 -5.95 8.06
CA MET A 92 7.96 -6.58 7.96
C MET A 92 8.63 -6.51 9.32
N ILE A 93 9.01 -7.68 9.85
CA ILE A 93 9.83 -7.80 11.05
C ILE A 93 11.28 -8.09 10.67
N ASP A 94 12.22 -7.55 11.44
CA ASP A 94 13.64 -7.86 11.27
C ASP A 94 14.09 -9.03 12.17
N SER A 95 15.40 -9.31 12.18
CA SER A 95 15.97 -10.40 12.99
C SER A 95 15.89 -10.17 14.50
N THR A 96 15.54 -8.95 14.93
CA THR A 96 15.36 -8.57 16.35
C THR A 96 13.90 -8.60 16.78
N ASP A 97 12.99 -9.09 15.92
CA ASP A 97 11.54 -9.13 16.14
C ASP A 97 10.88 -7.73 16.21
N GLU A 98 11.56 -6.71 15.68
CA GLU A 98 11.04 -5.34 15.60
C GLU A 98 10.35 -5.08 14.25
N ILE A 99 9.26 -4.30 14.27
CA ILE A 99 8.56 -3.89 13.04
C ILE A 99 9.33 -2.76 12.37
N VAL A 100 9.88 -3.05 11.19
CA VAL A 100 10.71 -2.12 10.42
C VAL A 100 9.99 -1.51 9.22
N SER A 101 8.87 -2.10 8.80
CA SER A 101 8.04 -1.57 7.72
C SER A 101 6.60 -2.05 7.84
N TYR A 102 5.69 -1.28 7.25
CA TYR A 102 4.35 -1.74 7.01
C TYR A 102 3.90 -1.39 5.59
N SER A 103 2.96 -2.18 5.07
CA SER A 103 2.32 -1.96 3.77
C SER A 103 0.83 -2.26 3.89
N TYR A 104 0.02 -1.25 3.60
CA TYR A 104 -1.43 -1.33 3.58
C TYR A 104 -1.90 -1.28 2.12
N PHE A 105 -2.50 -2.38 1.67
CA PHE A 105 -3.06 -2.52 0.34
C PHE A 105 -4.56 -2.29 0.43
N THR A 106 -5.07 -1.27 -0.26
CA THR A 106 -6.51 -1.09 -0.48
C THR A 106 -6.87 -1.64 -1.86
N VAL A 107 -7.92 -2.45 -1.93
CA VAL A 107 -8.37 -3.08 -3.18
C VAL A 107 -9.82 -2.73 -3.42
N TRP A 108 -10.13 -2.39 -4.67
CA TRP A 108 -11.49 -2.22 -5.21
C TRP A 108 -11.74 -3.34 -6.23
N PRO A 109 -12.19 -4.52 -5.79
CA PRO A 109 -12.34 -5.69 -6.66
C PRO A 109 -13.27 -5.43 -7.84
N GLU A 110 -14.32 -4.65 -7.64
CA GLU A 110 -15.31 -4.27 -8.66
C GLU A 110 -14.75 -3.31 -9.71
N ARG A 111 -13.55 -2.79 -9.50
CA ARG A 111 -12.81 -1.91 -10.42
C ARG A 111 -11.51 -2.54 -10.91
N SER A 112 -11.18 -3.75 -10.46
CA SER A 112 -9.91 -4.44 -10.75
C SER A 112 -8.73 -3.52 -10.48
N SER A 113 -8.81 -2.78 -9.37
CA SER A 113 -7.84 -1.77 -9.03
C SER A 113 -7.45 -1.80 -7.56
N ALA A 114 -6.26 -1.29 -7.27
CA ALA A 114 -5.73 -1.22 -5.93
C ALA A 114 -4.83 0.00 -5.72
N GLU A 115 -4.53 0.28 -4.46
CA GLU A 115 -3.58 1.28 -3.99
C GLU A 115 -2.74 0.67 -2.88
N ILE A 116 -1.51 1.16 -2.73
CA ILE A 116 -0.64 0.85 -1.61
C ILE A 116 -0.27 2.14 -0.88
N ALA A 117 -0.37 2.09 0.44
CA ALA A 117 0.27 3.03 1.36
C ALA A 117 1.25 2.23 2.23
N GLY A 118 2.37 2.84 2.61
CA GLY A 118 3.35 2.15 3.43
C GLY A 118 4.50 3.03 3.81
N ALA A 119 5.26 2.58 4.79
CA ALA A 119 6.51 3.22 5.17
C ALA A 119 7.52 2.22 5.70
N TYR A 120 8.74 2.70 5.79
CA TYR A 120 9.91 2.02 6.33
C TYR A 120 10.49 2.90 7.43
N ARG A 121 11.05 2.28 8.47
CA ARG A 121 11.80 2.94 9.53
C ARG A 121 12.94 3.78 8.93
N GLY A 122 13.19 4.96 9.49
CA GLY A 122 14.13 5.94 8.92
C GLY A 122 15.57 5.43 8.78
N ASP A 123 16.00 4.54 9.68
CA ASP A 123 17.33 3.89 9.66
C ASP A 123 17.45 2.82 8.54
N ALA A 124 16.40 2.03 8.32
CA ALA A 124 16.31 1.01 7.27
C ALA A 124 16.10 1.62 5.87
N GLN A 125 15.62 2.87 5.81
CA GLN A 125 15.36 3.59 4.56
C GLN A 125 16.62 3.95 3.76
N SER A 126 17.82 3.86 4.36
CA SER A 126 19.10 4.26 3.75
C SER A 126 19.77 3.18 2.88
N MET A 127 19.22 1.95 2.83
CA MET A 127 19.88 0.80 2.19
C MET A 127 19.24 0.32 0.87
N GLY A 128 18.63 1.21 0.07
CA GLY A 128 18.01 0.82 -1.21
C GLY A 128 16.75 -0.08 -1.09
N ALA A 129 16.44 -0.55 0.12
CA ALA A 129 15.29 -1.38 0.45
C ALA A 129 13.96 -0.73 0.08
N GLY A 130 13.83 0.60 0.18
CA GLY A 130 12.58 1.29 -0.16
C GLY A 130 12.21 1.22 -1.66
N LYS A 131 13.19 1.19 -2.57
CA LYS A 131 12.93 1.06 -4.02
C LYS A 131 12.62 -0.39 -4.40
N ALA A 132 13.43 -1.32 -3.92
CA ALA A 132 13.23 -2.74 -4.15
C ALA A 132 11.89 -3.21 -3.55
N GLY A 133 11.57 -2.78 -2.33
CA GLY A 133 10.34 -3.13 -1.64
C GLY A 133 9.08 -2.55 -2.30
N ALA A 134 9.14 -1.33 -2.84
CA ALA A 134 8.02 -0.77 -3.61
C ALA A 134 7.79 -1.53 -4.92
N ALA A 135 8.85 -1.85 -5.66
CA ALA A 135 8.76 -2.65 -6.89
C ALA A 135 8.21 -4.06 -6.60
N CYS A 136 8.73 -4.74 -5.58
CA CYS A 136 8.20 -6.04 -5.14
C CYS A 136 6.72 -5.97 -4.76
N SER A 137 6.28 -4.86 -4.15
CA SER A 137 4.88 -4.65 -3.80
C SER A 137 4.00 -4.50 -5.03
N PHE A 138 4.44 -3.75 -6.05
CA PHE A 138 3.69 -3.61 -7.30
C PHE A 138 3.62 -4.93 -8.08
N ASP A 139 4.73 -5.66 -8.17
CA ASP A 139 4.78 -6.99 -8.77
C ASP A 139 3.78 -7.92 -8.07
N TRP A 140 3.81 -7.98 -6.74
CA TRP A 140 2.90 -8.78 -5.94
C TRP A 140 1.42 -8.39 -6.14
N MET A 141 1.11 -7.08 -6.23
CA MET A 141 -0.26 -6.62 -6.51
C MET A 141 -0.73 -7.08 -7.89
N PHE A 142 0.09 -6.96 -8.94
CA PHE A 142 -0.30 -7.37 -10.29
C PHE A 142 -0.35 -8.90 -10.45
N GLU A 143 0.60 -9.63 -9.88
CA GLU A 143 0.74 -11.07 -10.04
C GLU A 143 -0.19 -11.84 -9.10
N HIS A 144 -0.14 -11.53 -7.79
CA HIS A 144 -0.82 -12.28 -6.75
C HIS A 144 -2.26 -11.82 -6.52
N LEU A 145 -2.50 -10.50 -6.40
CA LEU A 145 -3.88 -10.00 -6.28
C LEU A 145 -4.62 -10.00 -7.62
N GLY A 146 -3.88 -9.95 -8.73
CA GLY A 146 -4.43 -10.06 -10.08
C GLY A 146 -5.15 -8.81 -10.57
N VAL A 147 -5.01 -7.67 -9.89
CA VAL A 147 -5.62 -6.39 -10.31
C VAL A 147 -5.06 -5.92 -11.65
N ARG A 148 -5.83 -5.12 -12.37
CA ARG A 148 -5.43 -4.58 -13.68
C ARG A 148 -4.90 -3.14 -13.62
N LEU A 149 -5.13 -2.44 -12.51
CA LEU A 149 -4.76 -1.05 -12.33
C LEU A 149 -4.26 -0.81 -10.91
N ILE A 150 -3.13 -0.13 -10.78
CA ILE A 150 -2.67 0.39 -9.49
C ILE A 150 -2.69 1.91 -9.57
N GLY A 151 -3.29 2.56 -8.57
CA GLY A 151 -3.18 3.99 -8.34
C GLY A 151 -2.38 4.26 -7.08
N VAL A 152 -1.51 5.26 -7.09
CA VAL A 152 -0.70 5.64 -5.93
C VAL A 152 -0.65 7.14 -5.77
N THR A 153 -0.62 7.60 -4.53
CA THR A 153 -0.40 9.01 -4.21
C THR A 153 0.89 9.22 -3.43
N ALA A 154 1.48 10.39 -3.61
CA ALA A 154 2.53 10.91 -2.76
C ALA A 154 2.18 12.34 -2.32
N ALA A 155 2.60 12.71 -1.11
CA ALA A 155 2.53 14.11 -0.68
C ALA A 155 3.39 14.98 -1.61
N ILE A 156 2.97 16.23 -1.84
CA ILE A 156 3.68 17.16 -2.75
C ILE A 156 5.14 17.39 -2.29
N ASP A 157 5.36 17.41 -0.98
CA ASP A 157 6.67 17.57 -0.35
C ASP A 157 7.47 16.25 -0.25
N ASN A 158 6.85 15.09 -0.52
CA ASN A 158 7.51 13.79 -0.52
C ASN A 158 8.10 13.47 -1.91
N VAL A 159 9.10 14.27 -2.30
CA VAL A 159 9.86 14.12 -3.55
C VAL A 159 10.47 12.73 -3.70
N ARG A 160 10.81 12.08 -2.57
CA ARG A 160 11.37 10.73 -2.56
C ARG A 160 10.35 9.71 -3.08
N SER A 161 9.14 9.69 -2.52
CA SER A 161 8.09 8.75 -2.95
C SER A 161 7.73 8.97 -4.42
N ALA A 162 7.60 10.23 -4.85
CA ALA A 162 7.39 10.58 -6.25
C ALA A 162 8.45 9.95 -7.18
N LYS A 163 9.74 10.09 -6.82
CA LYS A 163 10.84 9.48 -7.60
C LYS A 163 10.80 7.94 -7.63
N VAL A 164 10.34 7.29 -6.55
CA VAL A 164 10.19 5.83 -6.51
C VAL A 164 9.05 5.39 -7.45
N ILE A 165 7.92 6.09 -7.39
CA ILE A 165 6.75 5.82 -8.23
C ILE A 165 7.08 6.02 -9.71
N GLU A 166 7.74 7.13 -10.06
CA GLU A 166 8.17 7.43 -11.42
C GLU A 166 9.20 6.42 -11.94
N ALA A 167 10.17 6.03 -11.10
CA ALA A 167 11.16 5.02 -11.46
C ALA A 167 10.55 3.62 -11.67
N ALA A 168 9.41 3.33 -11.02
CA ALA A 168 8.65 2.10 -11.25
C ALA A 168 7.81 2.14 -12.55
N GLY A 169 7.83 3.26 -13.29
CA GLY A 169 7.16 3.39 -14.59
C GLY A 169 5.68 3.79 -14.51
N PHE A 170 5.23 4.30 -13.38
CA PHE A 170 3.87 4.84 -13.24
C PHE A 170 3.71 6.13 -14.05
N THR A 171 2.52 6.32 -14.64
CA THR A 171 2.19 7.52 -15.41
C THR A 171 1.58 8.57 -14.49
N PHE A 172 2.12 9.80 -14.52
CA PHE A 172 1.57 10.92 -13.75
C PHE A 172 0.21 11.34 -14.31
N PHE A 173 -0.77 11.46 -13.42
CA PHE A 173 -2.17 11.82 -13.74
C PHE A 173 -2.57 13.20 -13.21
N GLY A 174 -1.69 13.88 -12.46
CA GLY A 174 -1.94 15.20 -11.89
C GLY A 174 -2.00 15.19 -10.37
N GLU A 175 -2.78 16.11 -9.82
CA GLU A 175 -2.98 16.26 -8.39
C GLU A 175 -4.41 15.85 -8.02
N ARG A 176 -4.58 15.24 -6.84
CA ARG A 176 -5.91 14.94 -6.29
C ARG A 176 -5.99 15.23 -4.80
N ASP A 177 -7.17 15.65 -4.36
CA ASP A 177 -7.46 15.81 -2.94
C ASP A 177 -7.61 14.44 -2.28
N SER A 178 -6.74 14.18 -1.32
CA SER A 178 -6.79 12.99 -0.49
C SER A 178 -7.48 13.35 0.82
N VAL A 179 -8.63 12.72 1.08
CA VAL A 179 -9.38 12.92 2.32
C VAL A 179 -8.73 12.09 3.42
N ARG A 180 -8.45 12.67 4.59
CA ARG A 180 -7.98 11.96 5.78
C ARG A 180 -9.16 11.33 6.54
N PRO A 181 -8.93 10.38 7.46
CA PRO A 181 -10.00 9.84 8.31
C PRO A 181 -10.75 10.92 9.13
N ASP A 182 -10.07 12.00 9.51
CA ASP A 182 -10.65 13.14 10.25
C ASP A 182 -11.47 14.12 9.37
N GLY A 183 -11.62 13.83 8.07
CA GLY A 183 -12.37 14.66 7.12
C GLY A 183 -11.57 15.81 6.50
N SER A 184 -10.35 16.09 6.99
CA SER A 184 -9.48 17.08 6.36
C SER A 184 -8.98 16.59 5.00
N THR A 185 -8.68 17.49 4.08
CA THR A 185 -8.08 17.15 2.78
C THR A 185 -6.59 17.49 2.74
N ARG A 186 -5.86 16.76 1.90
CA ARG A 186 -4.49 17.09 1.51
C ARG A 186 -4.34 16.87 0.01
N GLN A 187 -3.91 17.90 -0.69
CA GLN A 187 -3.51 17.78 -2.08
C GLN A 187 -2.31 16.82 -2.18
N SER A 188 -2.39 15.83 -3.06
CA SER A 188 -1.34 14.84 -3.28
C SER A 188 -1.13 14.66 -4.77
N LEU A 189 0.12 14.40 -5.15
CA LEU A 189 0.46 13.99 -6.51
C LEU A 189 -0.09 12.57 -6.76
N TYR A 190 -0.55 12.30 -7.96
CA TYR A 190 -1.25 11.07 -8.31
C TYR A 190 -0.69 10.41 -9.58
N TRP A 191 -0.50 9.11 -9.50
CA TRP A 191 -0.07 8.29 -10.64
C TRP A 191 -0.88 7.01 -10.76
N GLU A 192 -0.92 6.49 -11.98
CA GLU A 192 -1.56 5.23 -12.32
C GLU A 192 -0.64 4.33 -13.16
N MET A 193 -0.82 3.03 -13.02
CA MET A 193 -0.16 2.02 -13.86
C MET A 193 -1.13 0.89 -14.18
N MET A 194 -1.27 0.60 -15.48
CA MET A 194 -2.02 -0.56 -15.95
C MET A 194 -1.14 -1.80 -15.98
N ARG A 195 -1.72 -2.97 -15.69
CA ARG A 195 -1.02 -4.26 -15.73
C ARG A 195 -0.36 -4.54 -17.07
N LYS A 196 -0.99 -4.14 -18.18
CA LYS A 196 -0.43 -4.31 -19.53
C LYS A 196 0.88 -3.53 -19.73
N ASP A 197 1.03 -2.38 -19.08
CA ASP A 197 2.19 -1.52 -19.23
C ASP A 197 3.30 -1.98 -18.28
N TRP A 198 2.94 -2.46 -17.09
CA TRP A 198 3.81 -3.24 -16.21
C TRP A 198 4.41 -4.48 -16.91
N GLN A 199 3.58 -5.29 -17.57
CA GLN A 199 4.06 -6.46 -18.33
C GLN A 199 5.06 -6.10 -19.42
N LYS A 200 4.87 -4.97 -20.11
CA LYS A 200 5.83 -4.49 -21.13
C LYS A 200 7.16 -4.10 -20.50
N LEU A 201 7.15 -3.42 -19.35
CA LEU A 201 8.37 -3.04 -18.65
C LEU A 201 9.15 -4.28 -18.17
N LYS A 202 8.47 -5.27 -17.58
CA LYS A 202 9.09 -6.54 -17.18
C LYS A 202 9.72 -7.28 -18.37
N ALA A 203 9.03 -7.30 -19.51
CA ALA A 203 9.55 -7.92 -20.73
C ALA A 203 10.79 -7.20 -21.30
N GLN A 204 11.00 -5.94 -20.94
CA GLN A 204 12.14 -5.12 -21.36
C GLN A 204 13.32 -5.19 -20.36
N GLY A 205 13.21 -5.98 -19.29
CA GLY A 205 14.27 -6.15 -18.29
C GLY A 205 14.34 -5.05 -17.23
N HIS A 206 13.24 -4.30 -17.04
CA HIS A 206 13.06 -3.37 -15.93
C HIS A 206 12.47 -4.07 -14.70
#